data_AF-A0A0G2F3G1-F1
#
_entry.id   AF-A0A0G2F3G1-F1
#
_cell.length_a   1.000
_cell.length_b   1.000
_cell.length_c   1.000
_cell.angle_alpha   90.00
_cell.angle_beta   90.00
_cell.angle_gamma   90.00
#
_symmetry.space_group_name_H-M   'P 1'
#
loop_
_entity.id
_entity.type
_entity.pdbx_description
1 polymer ?
#
loop_
_entity_poly.entity_id
_entity_poly.type
_entity_poly.pdbx_seq_one_letter_code
_entity_poly.pdbx_strand_id
1 'polypeptide(L)'
;MKVQVDSLMPYLVEVLRDALGRTGRNVRLGNVRCVSAKRGWWTKEVKEKIWERGGAGWMVGKVNVGKSNLFEVVFPKGRNSSPNIDKVRNATTLEAVSPQAITPLDAGQTLTSNEQEDDEVTLIDETSLLPPAQREVPYPVMPTISSLPGTTASPIRVPFGNGRGELIDLPGLARTSLDDYVRPQHRLDLVMKGRVTPERISVKPGQSLLLGGGLVRITPTTPNLVYLMHPFVPLAPHVTSTQKALAIEAGERESGIASILKEGVGEKMRSAGLFSLRWDVTKVQAGPLTRKDAVALNPERLPFTVWATDILIEGVGWVEIVAQTRKSQKSFRNNGDTDAFSEVAPETTEVPYPEVEVVTPEGQFIGSRRPMNAWILNKPKKKTSDLRTRPRRSMASVKNQRQKGTTT
;
A
#
# COMPACT_ATOMS: atom_id res chain seq x y z
N MET A 1 14.68 8.68 -3.94
CA MET A 1 13.42 7.99 -3.55
C MET A 1 13.11 8.17 -2.07
N LYS A 2 14.04 7.90 -1.13
CA LYS A 2 13.85 8.19 0.31
C LYS A 2 13.33 9.63 0.56
N VAL A 3 14.04 10.63 0.03
CA VAL A 3 13.66 12.07 0.10
C VAL A 3 12.27 12.37 -0.50
N GLN A 4 11.89 11.67 -1.56
CA GLN A 4 10.57 11.86 -2.18
C GLN A 4 9.46 11.33 -1.25
N VAL A 5 9.69 10.22 -0.57
CA VAL A 5 8.76 9.70 0.43
C VAL A 5 8.69 10.63 1.65
N ASP A 6 9.83 11.19 2.11
CA ASP A 6 9.84 12.22 3.16
C ASP A 6 8.95 13.42 2.79
N SER A 7 9.04 13.88 1.53
CA SER A 7 8.23 14.99 1.03
C SER A 7 6.72 14.70 1.02
N LEU A 8 6.33 13.42 1.05
CA LEU A 8 4.93 12.98 1.09
C LEU A 8 4.39 12.79 2.52
N MET A 9 5.22 12.91 3.56
CA MET A 9 4.77 12.75 4.94
C MET A 9 3.60 13.66 5.33
N PRO A 10 3.55 14.96 4.95
CA PRO A 10 2.38 15.80 5.21
C PRO A 10 1.10 15.23 4.60
N TYR A 11 1.17 14.80 3.34
CA TYR A 11 0.03 14.16 2.65
C TYR A 11 -0.41 12.88 3.34
N LEU A 12 0.53 11.99 3.72
CA LEU A 12 0.20 10.74 4.39
C LEU A 12 -0.48 10.96 5.75
N VAL A 13 -0.01 11.95 6.52
CA VAL A 13 -0.61 12.33 7.81
C VAL A 13 -2.02 12.88 7.61
N GLU A 14 -2.25 13.72 6.58
CA GLU A 14 -3.59 14.20 6.25
C GLU A 14 -4.53 13.06 5.85
N VAL A 15 -4.09 12.13 5.00
CA VAL A 15 -4.91 10.97 4.60
C VAL A 15 -5.30 10.12 5.81
N LEU A 16 -4.38 9.88 6.74
CA LEU A 16 -4.68 9.15 7.98
C LEU A 16 -5.68 9.92 8.84
N ARG A 17 -5.53 11.25 8.94
CA ARG A 17 -6.46 12.10 9.68
C ARG A 17 -7.87 12.05 9.09
N ASP A 18 -7.99 12.13 7.77
CA ASP A 18 -9.27 12.03 7.05
C ASP A 18 -9.93 10.66 7.29
N ALA A 19 -9.14 9.58 7.25
CA ALA A 19 -9.63 8.22 7.48
C ALA A 19 -10.13 7.99 8.92
N LEU A 20 -9.55 8.69 9.90
CA LEU A 20 -9.99 8.67 11.31
C LEU A 20 -11.25 9.54 11.56
N GLY A 21 -11.74 10.25 10.53
CA GLY A 21 -12.95 11.05 10.60
C GLY A 21 -12.91 12.14 11.68
N ARG A 22 -14.02 12.31 12.41
CA ARG A 22 -14.14 13.35 13.46
C ARG A 22 -13.11 13.20 14.56
N THR A 23 -12.80 11.95 14.94
CA THR A 23 -11.80 11.62 15.97
C THR A 23 -10.39 12.01 15.54
N GLY A 24 -10.10 11.92 14.23
CA GLY A 24 -8.78 12.23 13.67
C GLY A 24 -8.27 13.65 13.97
N ARG A 25 -9.17 14.62 14.17
CA ARG A 25 -8.80 16.02 14.47
C ARG A 25 -8.03 16.16 15.79
N ASN A 26 -8.28 15.27 16.74
CA ASN A 26 -7.70 15.32 18.09
C ASN A 26 -6.53 14.33 18.27
N VAL A 27 -6.22 13.51 17.26
CA VAL A 27 -5.15 12.51 17.35
C VAL A 27 -3.81 13.14 17.01
N ARG A 28 -2.83 13.00 17.92
CA ARG A 28 -1.44 13.37 17.66
C ARG A 28 -0.77 12.34 16.78
N LEU A 29 -0.59 12.66 15.50
CA LEU A 29 0.11 11.81 14.51
C LEU A 29 1.62 12.11 14.41
N GLY A 30 2.23 12.70 15.44
CA GLY A 30 3.65 13.10 15.45
C GLY A 30 4.65 11.92 15.48
N ASN A 31 4.16 10.71 15.73
CA ASN A 31 4.94 9.47 15.75
C ASN A 31 4.80 8.65 14.46
N VAL A 32 4.09 9.14 13.45
CA VAL A 32 3.95 8.46 12.15
C VAL A 32 5.28 8.45 11.41
N ARG A 33 5.64 7.30 10.85
CA ARG A 33 6.89 7.08 10.09
C ARG A 33 6.60 6.28 8.84
N CYS A 34 7.27 6.63 7.76
CA CYS A 34 7.46 5.71 6.64
C CYS A 34 8.68 4.83 6.93
N VAL A 35 8.57 3.54 6.64
CA VAL A 35 9.68 2.58 6.76
C VAL A 35 9.67 1.64 5.56
N SER A 36 10.85 1.13 5.21
CA SER A 36 10.95 0.03 4.25
C SER A 36 11.92 -1.01 4.77
N ALA A 37 11.40 -2.16 5.23
CA ALA A 37 12.21 -3.30 5.66
C ALA A 37 13.12 -3.80 4.52
N LYS A 38 12.58 -3.90 3.30
CA LYS A 38 13.31 -4.36 2.11
C LYS A 38 14.42 -3.41 1.65
N ARG A 39 14.26 -2.10 1.83
CA ARG A 39 15.24 -1.08 1.39
C ARG A 39 16.07 -0.50 2.54
N GLY A 40 15.82 -0.92 3.78
CA GLY A 40 16.45 -0.38 4.99
C GLY A 40 16.14 1.10 5.25
N TRP A 41 15.02 1.62 4.74
CA TRP A 41 14.70 3.05 4.92
C TRP A 41 14.08 3.29 6.31
N TRP A 42 14.69 4.20 7.06
CA TRP A 42 14.32 4.62 8.43
C TRP A 42 14.28 3.48 9.48
N THR A 43 14.79 2.29 9.15
CA THR A 43 14.72 1.13 10.05
C THR A 43 15.73 1.23 11.19
N LYS A 44 16.87 1.91 10.98
CA LYS A 44 17.87 2.17 12.03
C LYS A 44 17.27 3.06 13.11
N GLU A 45 16.61 4.15 12.73
CA GLU A 45 15.97 5.10 13.65
C GLU A 45 14.87 4.43 14.46
N VAL A 46 14.12 3.49 13.87
CA VAL A 46 13.13 2.69 14.61
C VAL A 46 13.81 1.72 15.58
N LYS A 47 14.88 1.05 15.15
CA LYS A 47 15.69 0.17 16.01
C LYS A 47 16.26 0.89 17.22
N GLU A 48 16.85 2.08 17.02
CA GLU A 48 17.38 2.89 18.12
C GLU A 48 16.27 3.25 19.10
N LYS A 49 15.10 3.66 18.61
CA LYS A 49 13.97 4.01 19.49
C LYS A 49 13.43 2.82 20.27
N ILE A 50 13.38 1.62 19.68
CA ILE A 50 13.00 0.39 20.38
C ILE A 50 13.99 0.11 21.50
N TRP A 51 15.29 0.21 21.19
CA TRP A 51 16.35 0.01 22.18
C TRP A 51 16.28 1.06 23.30
N GLU A 52 16.30 2.35 22.97
CA GLU A 52 16.25 3.46 23.93
C GLU A 52 15.04 3.37 24.87
N ARG A 53 13.86 3.07 24.33
CA ARG A 53 12.63 2.95 25.11
C ARG A 53 12.65 1.77 26.09
N GLY A 54 13.19 0.63 25.68
CA GLY A 54 13.09 -0.61 26.44
C GLY A 54 11.63 -1.06 26.65
N GLY A 55 11.43 -1.99 27.57
CA GLY A 55 10.12 -2.58 27.88
C GLY A 55 9.53 -3.41 26.73
N ALA A 56 8.24 -3.73 26.82
CA ALA A 56 7.54 -4.53 25.82
C ALA A 56 7.07 -3.68 24.62
N GLY A 57 7.55 -4.03 23.42
CA GLY A 57 7.10 -3.48 22.15
C GLY A 57 6.17 -4.46 21.42
N TRP A 58 4.96 -4.04 21.09
CA TRP A 58 3.97 -4.89 20.45
C TRP A 58 3.85 -4.56 18.96
N MET A 59 4.07 -5.55 18.10
CA MET A 59 3.87 -5.42 16.66
C MET A 59 2.47 -5.87 16.27
N VAL A 60 1.63 -4.91 15.91
CA VAL A 60 0.23 -5.14 15.51
C VAL A 60 0.00 -4.62 14.11
N GLY A 61 -0.79 -5.35 13.32
CA GLY A 61 -1.21 -4.93 12.00
C GLY A 61 -2.02 -6.02 11.31
N LYS A 62 -2.73 -5.65 10.24
CA LYS A 62 -3.43 -6.62 9.39
C LYS A 62 -2.44 -7.60 8.74
N VAL A 63 -2.91 -8.76 8.28
CA VAL A 63 -2.09 -9.69 7.46
C VAL A 63 -1.49 -8.99 6.23
N ASN A 64 -0.34 -9.45 5.72
CA ASN A 64 0.33 -8.89 4.53
C ASN A 64 0.76 -7.40 4.59
N VAL A 65 0.91 -6.79 5.77
CA VAL A 65 1.51 -5.43 5.90
C VAL A 65 3.05 -5.44 5.94
N GLY A 66 3.68 -6.61 6.02
CA GLY A 66 5.13 -6.74 6.20
C GLY A 66 5.60 -6.64 7.65
N LYS A 67 4.75 -7.01 8.61
CA LYS A 67 5.05 -7.00 10.05
C LYS A 67 6.30 -7.83 10.40
N SER A 68 6.36 -9.10 10.01
CA SER A 68 7.50 -9.99 10.30
C SER A 68 8.80 -9.54 9.59
N ASN A 69 8.67 -9.03 8.36
CA ASN A 69 9.77 -8.36 7.64
C ASN A 69 10.32 -7.16 8.43
N LEU A 70 9.43 -6.32 8.96
CA LEU A 70 9.84 -5.16 9.74
C LEU A 70 10.46 -5.58 11.07
N PHE A 71 9.86 -6.56 11.77
CA PHE A 71 10.33 -7.14 13.02
C PHE A 71 11.81 -7.52 12.92
N GLU A 72 12.16 -8.34 11.92
CA GLU A 72 13.54 -8.80 11.74
C GLU A 72 14.53 -7.64 11.61
N VAL A 73 14.17 -6.63 10.82
CA VAL A 73 15.09 -5.53 10.48
C VAL A 73 15.25 -4.56 11.65
N VAL A 74 14.18 -4.31 12.43
CA VAL A 74 14.19 -3.35 13.53
C VAL A 74 14.62 -3.95 14.86
N PHE A 75 14.65 -5.28 15.00
CA PHE A 75 15.12 -5.93 16.21
C PHE A 75 16.61 -5.61 16.51
N PRO A 76 16.97 -5.26 17.76
CA PRO A 76 18.33 -4.86 18.15
C PRO A 76 19.28 -6.06 18.37
N LYS A 77 19.53 -6.83 17.30
CA LYS A 77 20.45 -7.99 17.30
C LYS A 77 21.87 -7.59 17.76
N GLY A 78 22.55 -8.47 18.49
CA GLY A 78 23.98 -8.37 18.80
C GLY A 78 24.40 -7.21 19.73
N ARG A 79 23.45 -6.54 20.41
CA ARG A 79 23.78 -5.47 21.37
C ARG A 79 24.09 -5.96 22.79
N ASN A 80 23.88 -7.25 23.05
CA ASN A 80 24.14 -7.88 24.34
C ASN A 80 25.64 -8.19 24.56
N SER A 81 26.48 -7.99 23.54
CA SER A 81 27.91 -8.30 23.56
C SER A 81 28.81 -7.10 23.86
N SER A 82 28.27 -5.92 24.16
CA SER A 82 29.10 -4.89 24.80
C SER A 82 29.42 -5.38 26.21
N PRO A 83 30.70 -5.72 26.53
CA PRO A 83 31.04 -6.13 27.88
C PRO A 83 30.62 -4.99 28.80
N ASN A 84 29.87 -5.33 29.84
CA ASN A 84 29.52 -4.39 30.88
C ASN A 84 30.82 -4.08 31.65
N ILE A 85 31.55 -3.05 31.20
CA ILE A 85 32.85 -2.63 31.76
C ILE A 85 32.72 -2.37 33.26
N ASP A 86 31.52 -2.00 33.72
CA ASP A 86 31.24 -1.74 35.13
C ASP A 86 31.16 -3.04 35.98
N LYS A 87 30.77 -4.18 35.39
CA LYS A 87 30.84 -5.48 36.06
C LYS A 87 32.27 -6.01 36.17
N VAL A 88 33.12 -5.71 35.18
CA VAL A 88 34.55 -6.10 35.20
C VAL A 88 35.32 -5.26 36.22
N ARG A 89 35.01 -3.95 36.32
CA ARG A 89 35.61 -3.05 37.32
C ARG A 89 35.22 -3.43 38.75
N ASN A 90 33.96 -3.77 39.00
CA ASN A 90 33.53 -4.17 40.35
C ASN A 90 34.11 -5.52 40.80
N ALA A 91 34.44 -6.41 39.87
CA ALA A 91 35.18 -7.65 40.19
C ALA A 91 36.65 -7.37 40.53
N THR A 92 37.28 -6.36 39.91
CA THR A 92 38.70 -6.03 40.19
C THR A 92 38.88 -5.25 41.49
N THR A 93 37.86 -4.55 42.00
CA THR A 93 37.94 -3.81 43.27
C THR A 93 37.76 -4.69 44.51
N LEU A 94 37.23 -5.91 44.36
CA LEU A 94 36.97 -6.84 45.48
C LEU A 94 38.09 -7.85 45.74
N GLU A 95 39.08 -7.97 44.85
CA GLU A 95 40.21 -8.91 44.99
C GLU A 95 41.50 -8.26 45.55
N ALA A 96 41.45 -7.00 45.97
CA ALA A 96 42.64 -6.25 46.40
C ALA A 96 42.74 -6.03 47.91
N VAL A 97 42.42 -7.03 48.78
CA VAL A 97 42.84 -7.01 50.20
C VAL A 97 43.03 -8.44 50.76
N SER A 98 44.25 -8.99 50.67
CA SER A 98 44.99 -9.62 51.80
C SER A 98 46.18 -10.46 51.29
N PRO A 99 47.42 -10.19 51.75
CA PRO A 99 48.54 -11.09 51.56
C PRO A 99 48.68 -12.04 52.76
N GLN A 100 48.91 -13.33 52.54
CA GLN A 100 50.05 -14.07 53.11
C GLN A 100 50.06 -15.58 52.83
N ALA A 101 51.29 -16.05 52.59
CA ALA A 101 51.90 -17.35 52.84
C ALA A 101 51.69 -18.53 51.86
N ILE A 102 52.83 -18.89 51.26
CA ILE A 102 53.14 -20.05 50.43
C ILE A 102 53.46 -21.25 51.33
N THR A 103 52.98 -22.46 51.01
CA THR A 103 53.79 -23.70 51.05
C THR A 103 53.27 -24.71 50.00
N PRO A 104 54.13 -25.59 49.43
CA PRO A 104 53.80 -26.43 48.28
C PRO A 104 53.64 -27.93 48.60
N LEU A 105 53.16 -28.68 47.59
CA LEU A 105 52.99 -30.15 47.48
C LEU A 105 51.70 -30.74 48.09
N ASP A 106 50.79 -31.24 47.25
CA ASP A 106 50.85 -32.65 46.83
C ASP A 106 49.93 -32.93 45.62
N ALA A 107 50.33 -33.91 44.80
CA ALA A 107 49.64 -34.33 43.59
C ALA A 107 48.65 -35.48 43.89
N GLY A 108 47.43 -35.42 43.35
CA GLY A 108 46.51 -36.55 43.43
C GLY A 108 45.08 -36.26 42.95
N GLN A 109 44.79 -36.72 41.74
CA GLN A 109 43.49 -37.18 41.21
C GLN A 109 42.23 -36.94 42.06
N THR A 110 41.19 -36.30 41.49
CA THR A 110 39.91 -36.99 41.19
C THR A 110 39.05 -36.18 40.22
N LEU A 111 38.58 -36.88 39.19
CA LEU A 111 37.45 -36.51 38.35
C LEU A 111 36.16 -36.68 39.17
N THR A 112 35.36 -35.63 39.31
CA THR A 112 33.92 -35.77 39.55
C THR A 112 33.18 -34.66 38.82
N SER A 113 32.52 -35.09 37.74
CA SER A 113 31.34 -34.49 37.13
C SER A 113 30.35 -33.96 38.17
N ASN A 114 29.93 -32.70 38.03
CA ASN A 114 28.65 -32.22 38.52
C ASN A 114 28.00 -31.41 37.40
N GLU A 115 27.42 -32.15 36.46
CA GLU A 115 26.19 -31.72 35.79
C GLU A 115 25.07 -31.85 36.82
N GLN A 116 24.52 -30.72 37.26
CA GLN A 116 23.17 -30.67 37.81
C GLN A 116 22.44 -29.53 37.14
N GLU A 117 21.65 -29.93 36.14
CA GLU A 117 20.56 -29.19 35.54
C GLU A 117 19.54 -28.87 36.64
N ASP A 118 19.51 -27.62 37.10
CA ASP A 118 18.30 -27.08 37.70
C ASP A 118 17.34 -26.73 36.57
N ASP A 119 16.59 -27.73 36.11
CA ASP A 119 15.33 -27.54 35.41
C ASP A 119 14.32 -26.91 36.39
N GLU A 120 14.46 -25.60 36.60
CA GLU A 120 13.41 -24.80 37.24
C GLU A 120 12.22 -24.76 36.28
N VAL A 121 11.28 -25.69 36.50
CA VAL A 121 9.99 -25.74 35.82
C VAL A 121 9.26 -24.45 36.17
N THR A 122 9.43 -23.44 35.31
CA THR A 122 8.69 -22.19 35.39
C THR A 122 7.20 -22.53 35.42
N LEU A 123 6.57 -22.28 36.56
CA LEU A 123 5.13 -22.38 36.74
C LEU A 123 4.47 -21.61 35.59
N ILE A 124 3.85 -22.35 34.68
CA ILE A 124 3.09 -21.77 33.59
C ILE A 124 1.89 -21.13 34.26
N ASP A 125 1.97 -19.81 34.48
CA ASP A 125 0.83 -19.04 34.95
C ASP A 125 -0.31 -19.24 33.94
N GLU A 126 -1.29 -20.06 34.30
CA GLU A 126 -2.46 -20.39 33.46
C GLU A 126 -3.31 -19.15 33.14
N THR A 127 -3.02 -18.01 33.77
CA THR A 127 -3.64 -16.70 33.47
C THR A 127 -2.82 -15.86 32.47
N SER A 128 -1.64 -16.33 32.07
CA SER A 128 -0.76 -15.64 31.12
C SER A 128 -1.29 -15.78 29.69
N LEU A 129 -1.85 -14.68 29.16
CA LEU A 129 -2.37 -14.60 27.79
C LEU A 129 -1.29 -14.72 26.69
N LEU A 130 -0.01 -14.76 27.08
CA LEU A 130 1.11 -14.82 26.17
C LEU A 130 1.94 -16.10 26.39
N PRO A 131 2.52 -16.67 25.33
CA PRO A 131 3.48 -17.76 25.48
C PRO A 131 4.70 -17.31 26.29
N PRO A 132 5.50 -18.25 26.81
CA PRO A 132 6.76 -17.94 27.46
C PRO A 132 7.70 -17.18 26.51
N ALA A 133 8.52 -16.28 27.07
CA ALA A 133 9.53 -15.58 26.28
C ALA A 133 10.60 -16.55 25.78
N GLN A 134 11.09 -16.35 24.56
CA GLN A 134 12.26 -17.11 24.08
C GLN A 134 13.48 -16.84 24.96
N ARG A 135 14.41 -17.80 25.05
CA ARG A 135 15.70 -17.58 25.70
C ARG A 135 16.44 -16.41 25.06
N GLU A 136 16.93 -15.48 25.88
CA GLU A 136 17.68 -14.34 25.38
C GLU A 136 19.06 -14.78 24.86
N VAL A 137 19.28 -14.58 23.56
CA VAL A 137 20.55 -14.86 22.88
C VAL A 137 20.91 -13.68 21.96
N PRO A 138 22.20 -13.44 21.65
CA PRO A 138 22.61 -12.31 20.83
C PRO A 138 21.98 -12.27 19.43
N TYR A 139 21.67 -13.45 18.87
CA TYR A 139 21.07 -13.63 17.55
C TYR A 139 19.90 -14.63 17.65
N PRO A 140 18.70 -14.17 18.06
CA PRO A 140 17.56 -15.07 18.25
C PRO A 140 16.96 -15.52 16.92
N VAL A 141 16.23 -16.63 16.96
CA VAL A 141 15.44 -17.13 15.84
C VAL A 141 14.29 -16.15 15.58
N MET A 142 14.25 -15.58 14.39
CA MET A 142 13.27 -14.56 14.02
C MET A 142 11.96 -15.20 13.53
N PRO A 143 10.81 -14.50 13.67
CA PRO A 143 9.56 -14.91 13.03
C PRO A 143 9.73 -15.15 11.52
N THR A 144 9.11 -16.19 10.99
CA THR A 144 9.18 -16.52 9.57
C THR A 144 8.61 -15.40 8.70
N ILE A 145 9.36 -15.03 7.68
CA ILE A 145 8.97 -14.03 6.70
C ILE A 145 8.42 -14.73 5.47
N SER A 146 7.12 -14.55 5.20
CA SER A 146 6.53 -14.96 3.93
C SER A 146 5.51 -13.91 3.45
N SER A 147 5.27 -13.90 2.15
CA SER A 147 4.28 -13.05 1.48
C SER A 147 2.85 -13.60 1.57
N LEU A 148 2.70 -14.82 2.09
CA LEU A 148 1.39 -15.43 2.30
C LEU A 148 0.76 -14.88 3.59
N PRO A 149 -0.57 -14.66 3.62
CA PRO A 149 -1.27 -14.39 4.87
C PRO A 149 -1.05 -15.50 5.91
N GLY A 150 -1.00 -15.14 7.19
CA GLY A 150 -1.02 -16.12 8.29
C GLY A 150 0.33 -16.67 8.73
N THR A 151 1.46 -16.05 8.36
CA THR A 151 2.80 -16.54 8.75
C THR A 151 3.05 -16.55 10.26
N THR A 152 2.38 -15.69 11.02
CA THR A 152 2.44 -15.65 12.48
C THR A 152 1.12 -16.19 13.01
N ALA A 153 1.06 -17.48 13.37
CA ALA A 153 -0.14 -18.13 13.90
C ALA A 153 -0.33 -17.89 15.41
N SER A 154 0.75 -17.70 16.16
CA SER A 154 0.76 -17.44 17.60
C SER A 154 1.72 -16.29 17.94
N PRO A 155 1.52 -15.57 19.06
CA PRO A 155 2.45 -14.51 19.48
C PRO A 155 3.89 -15.04 19.63
N ILE A 156 4.88 -14.28 19.17
CA ILE A 156 6.30 -14.62 19.33
C ILE A 156 6.97 -13.53 20.15
N ARG A 157 7.52 -13.88 21.31
CA ARG A 157 8.20 -12.97 22.24
C ARG A 157 9.71 -13.13 22.15
N VAL A 158 10.40 -12.05 21.76
CA VAL A 158 11.85 -12.06 21.62
C VAL A 158 12.46 -10.99 22.55
N PRO A 159 13.13 -11.39 23.66
CA PRO A 159 13.76 -10.46 24.58
C PRO A 159 15.08 -9.88 24.04
N PHE A 160 15.49 -8.72 24.55
CA PHE A 160 16.76 -8.07 24.22
C PHE A 160 17.32 -7.22 25.37
N GLY A 161 18.63 -6.99 25.34
CA GLY A 161 19.36 -6.09 26.23
C GLY A 161 19.51 -6.55 27.68
N ASN A 162 19.51 -7.86 27.96
CA ASN A 162 19.62 -8.48 29.27
C ASN A 162 18.57 -7.94 30.25
N GLY A 163 17.29 -8.12 29.92
CA GLY A 163 16.16 -7.60 30.71
C GLY A 163 15.78 -6.15 30.39
N ARG A 164 16.37 -5.54 29.35
CA ARG A 164 16.01 -4.19 28.90
C ARG A 164 14.62 -4.12 28.28
N GLY A 165 14.20 -5.16 27.56
CA GLY A 165 12.88 -5.20 26.95
C GLY A 165 12.65 -6.43 26.08
N GLU A 166 11.48 -6.47 25.45
CA GLU A 166 11.12 -7.52 24.50
C GLU A 166 10.34 -6.95 23.31
N LEU A 167 10.46 -7.59 22.15
CA LEU A 167 9.62 -7.30 21.00
C LEU A 167 8.70 -8.50 20.76
N ILE A 168 7.41 -8.22 20.66
CA ILE A 168 6.34 -9.21 20.57
C ILE A 168 5.70 -9.11 19.19
N ASP A 169 5.83 -10.17 18.39
CA ASP A 169 5.16 -10.30 17.10
C ASP A 169 3.79 -10.94 17.30
N LEU A 170 2.70 -10.19 17.10
CA LEU A 170 1.35 -10.75 17.18
C LEU A 170 0.89 -11.33 15.84
N PRO A 171 -0.06 -12.28 15.83
CA PRO A 171 -0.76 -12.69 14.62
C PRO A 171 -1.35 -11.49 13.87
N GLY A 172 -1.29 -11.54 12.54
CA GLY A 172 -1.85 -10.47 11.72
C GLY A 172 -3.38 -10.44 11.85
N LEU A 173 -3.96 -9.26 12.06
CA LEU A 173 -5.42 -9.11 12.10
C LEU A 173 -6.02 -9.55 10.76
N ALA A 174 -7.14 -10.27 10.82
CA ALA A 174 -7.86 -10.73 9.66
C ALA A 174 -8.21 -9.57 8.71
N ARG A 175 -8.18 -9.87 7.41
CA ARG A 175 -8.67 -8.99 6.36
C ARG A 175 -9.87 -9.66 5.70
N THR A 176 -10.89 -8.87 5.41
CA THR A 176 -11.79 -9.15 4.28
C THR A 176 -10.91 -9.29 3.05
N SER A 177 -10.87 -10.48 2.44
CA SER A 177 -9.89 -10.77 1.40
C SER A 177 -10.52 -10.99 0.05
N LEU A 178 -10.05 -10.21 -0.92
CA LEU A 178 -10.33 -10.43 -2.34
C LEU A 178 -9.79 -11.79 -2.82
N ASP A 179 -8.85 -12.39 -2.08
CA ASP A 179 -8.25 -13.72 -2.35
C ASP A 179 -9.29 -14.87 -2.37
N ASP A 180 -10.44 -14.67 -1.73
CA ASP A 180 -11.51 -15.67 -1.68
C ASP A 180 -12.26 -15.81 -3.02
N TYR A 181 -12.19 -14.78 -3.87
CA TYR A 181 -12.80 -14.72 -5.19
C TYR A 181 -11.82 -15.03 -6.32
N VAL A 182 -10.54 -15.21 -5.99
CA VAL A 182 -9.45 -15.46 -6.94
C VAL A 182 -9.01 -16.92 -6.90
N ARG A 183 -8.77 -17.50 -8.08
CA ARG A 183 -8.29 -18.89 -8.22
C ARG A 183 -7.03 -19.10 -7.37
N PRO A 184 -6.87 -20.24 -6.67
CA PRO A 184 -5.75 -20.46 -5.76
C PRO A 184 -4.38 -20.15 -6.38
N GLN A 185 -4.18 -20.47 -7.67
CA GLN A 185 -2.93 -20.27 -8.39
C GLN A 185 -2.58 -18.78 -8.61
N HIS A 186 -3.59 -17.90 -8.62
CA HIS A 186 -3.45 -16.46 -8.90
C HIS A 186 -3.50 -15.58 -7.65
N ARG A 187 -3.68 -16.14 -6.45
CA ARG A 187 -3.75 -15.35 -5.20
C ARG A 187 -2.50 -14.51 -4.96
N LEU A 188 -1.34 -15.03 -5.34
CA LEU A 188 -0.07 -14.30 -5.22
C LEU A 188 0.08 -13.15 -6.22
N ASP A 189 -0.79 -13.07 -7.24
CA ASP A 189 -0.81 -11.98 -8.21
C ASP A 189 -1.47 -10.72 -7.64
N LEU A 190 -2.28 -10.86 -6.58
CA LEU A 190 -2.85 -9.74 -5.83
C LEU A 190 -1.79 -9.02 -4.99
N VAL A 191 -0.71 -9.70 -4.63
CA VAL A 191 0.33 -9.18 -3.75
C VAL A 191 1.35 -8.37 -4.55
N MET A 192 1.50 -7.09 -4.20
CA MET A 192 2.51 -6.22 -4.80
C MET A 192 3.93 -6.62 -4.37
N LYS A 193 4.63 -7.39 -5.21
CA LYS A 193 6.00 -7.88 -4.96
C LYS A 193 7.10 -6.83 -5.22
N GLY A 194 6.77 -5.81 -6.00
CA GLY A 194 7.70 -4.79 -6.48
C GLY A 194 7.01 -3.47 -6.78
N ARG A 195 7.81 -2.46 -7.12
CA ARG A 195 7.31 -1.13 -7.47
C ARG A 195 6.55 -1.18 -8.79
N VAL A 196 5.27 -0.81 -8.77
CA VAL A 196 4.45 -0.65 -9.98
C VAL A 196 4.76 0.70 -10.64
N THR A 197 4.96 0.68 -11.96
CA THR A 197 5.02 1.90 -12.79
C THR A 197 3.81 1.88 -13.71
N PRO A 198 2.71 2.57 -13.36
CA PRO A 198 1.47 2.44 -14.10
C PRO A 198 1.55 3.14 -15.45
N GLU A 199 0.92 2.51 -16.44
CA GLU A 199 0.59 3.17 -17.68
C GLU A 199 -0.59 4.13 -17.49
N ARG A 200 -0.62 5.18 -18.29
CA ARG A 200 -1.74 6.12 -18.31
C ARG A 200 -2.78 5.63 -19.30
N ILE A 201 -3.91 5.18 -18.78
CA ILE A 201 -4.99 4.60 -19.56
C ILE A 201 -6.08 5.65 -19.77
N SER A 202 -6.50 5.85 -21.01
CA SER A 202 -7.61 6.75 -21.36
C SER A 202 -8.89 5.95 -21.50
N VAL A 203 -9.87 6.24 -20.65
CA VAL A 203 -11.19 5.60 -20.64
C VAL A 203 -12.21 6.64 -21.10
N LYS A 204 -12.86 6.38 -22.24
CA LYS A 204 -13.85 7.27 -22.85
C LYS A 204 -15.27 6.94 -22.37
N PRO A 205 -16.27 7.81 -22.62
CA PRO A 205 -17.66 7.48 -22.37
C PRO A 205 -18.06 6.16 -23.06
N GLY A 206 -18.80 5.31 -22.34
CA GLY A 206 -19.20 3.97 -22.81
C GLY A 206 -18.08 2.92 -22.78
N GLN A 207 -16.94 3.20 -22.15
CA GLN A 207 -15.87 2.24 -21.89
C GLN A 207 -15.69 2.01 -20.40
N SER A 208 -15.16 0.83 -20.06
CA SER A 208 -14.84 0.45 -18.68
C SER A 208 -13.41 -0.08 -18.60
N LEU A 209 -12.76 0.16 -17.46
CA LEU A 209 -11.50 -0.47 -17.09
C LEU A 209 -11.78 -1.74 -16.30
N LEU A 210 -11.25 -2.87 -16.75
CA LEU A 210 -11.23 -4.15 -16.06
C LEU A 210 -9.83 -4.39 -15.48
N LEU A 211 -9.76 -4.86 -14.24
CA LEU A 211 -8.53 -5.31 -13.59
C LEU A 211 -8.67 -6.79 -13.22
N GLY A 212 -7.62 -7.58 -13.47
CA GLY A 212 -7.62 -8.99 -13.11
C GLY A 212 -8.72 -9.79 -13.81
N GLY A 213 -8.93 -9.54 -15.10
CA GLY A 213 -9.92 -10.27 -15.91
C GLY A 213 -11.38 -10.10 -15.46
N GLY A 214 -11.71 -9.00 -14.78
CA GLY A 214 -13.08 -8.69 -14.34
C GLY A 214 -13.23 -8.56 -12.83
N LEU A 215 -12.20 -8.88 -12.04
CA LEU A 215 -12.25 -8.80 -10.58
C LEU A 215 -12.60 -7.41 -10.04
N VAL A 216 -12.15 -6.37 -10.72
CA VAL A 216 -12.58 -5.00 -10.45
C VAL A 216 -12.93 -4.34 -11.77
N ARG A 217 -14.14 -3.80 -11.88
CA ARG A 217 -14.56 -2.95 -12.99
C ARG A 217 -14.72 -1.52 -12.52
N ILE A 218 -14.18 -0.58 -13.30
CA ILE A 218 -14.35 0.86 -13.07
C ILE A 218 -14.97 1.47 -14.32
N THR A 219 -16.16 2.04 -14.19
CA THR A 219 -16.94 2.63 -15.29
C THR A 219 -17.17 4.13 -15.04
N PRO A 220 -16.73 5.03 -15.92
CA PRO A 220 -17.16 6.41 -15.90
C PRO A 220 -18.68 6.57 -16.08
N THR A 221 -19.33 7.31 -15.19
CA THR A 221 -20.79 7.53 -15.26
C THR A 221 -21.15 8.93 -15.74
N THR A 222 -20.24 9.90 -15.65
CA THR A 222 -20.45 11.25 -16.21
C THR A 222 -20.21 11.26 -17.72
N PRO A 223 -21.18 11.72 -18.55
CA PRO A 223 -21.06 11.71 -20.00
C PRO A 223 -20.10 12.80 -20.49
N ASN A 224 -19.63 12.65 -21.72
CA ASN A 224 -18.80 13.63 -22.44
C ASN A 224 -17.45 13.97 -21.78
N LEU A 225 -16.98 13.14 -20.83
CA LEU A 225 -15.68 13.28 -20.19
C LEU A 225 -14.78 12.08 -20.51
N VAL A 226 -13.50 12.36 -20.70
CA VAL A 226 -12.46 11.33 -20.79
C VAL A 226 -11.76 11.25 -19.45
N TYR A 227 -11.68 10.03 -18.92
CA TYR A 227 -11.00 9.75 -17.67
C TYR A 227 -9.60 9.20 -17.95
N LEU A 228 -8.63 9.66 -17.17
CA LEU A 228 -7.28 9.13 -17.16
C LEU A 228 -7.12 8.30 -15.89
N MET A 229 -6.88 7.01 -16.06
CA MET A 229 -6.73 6.05 -14.97
C MET A 229 -5.29 5.54 -14.93
N HIS A 230 -4.71 5.51 -13.74
CA HIS A 230 -3.34 5.05 -13.50
C HIS A 230 -3.39 3.91 -12.46
N PRO A 231 -3.42 2.63 -12.89
CA PRO A 231 -3.57 1.50 -11.98
C PRO A 231 -2.26 1.16 -11.24
N PHE A 232 -2.11 1.61 -10.00
CA PHE A 232 -1.03 1.21 -9.10
C PHE A 232 -1.38 -0.13 -8.42
N VAL A 233 -1.58 -1.15 -9.24
CA VAL A 233 -1.94 -2.51 -8.82
C VAL A 233 -1.06 -3.54 -9.55
N PRO A 234 -0.81 -4.72 -8.98
CA PRO A 234 -0.12 -5.82 -9.65
C PRO A 234 -1.02 -6.61 -10.62
N LEU A 235 -2.17 -6.04 -11.03
CA LEU A 235 -3.15 -6.68 -11.91
C LEU A 235 -3.07 -6.12 -13.33
N ALA A 236 -3.25 -6.99 -14.32
CA ALA A 236 -3.30 -6.58 -15.71
C ALA A 236 -4.54 -5.70 -15.98
N PRO A 237 -4.36 -4.48 -16.53
CA PRO A 237 -5.48 -3.63 -16.90
C PRO A 237 -5.97 -3.92 -18.32
N HIS A 238 -7.28 -3.86 -18.54
CA HIS A 238 -7.89 -4.00 -19.85
C HIS A 238 -9.03 -2.99 -20.03
N VAL A 239 -9.07 -2.29 -21.17
CA VAL A 239 -10.16 -1.36 -21.50
C VAL A 239 -11.02 -1.94 -22.61
N THR A 240 -12.33 -2.00 -22.38
CA THR A 240 -13.30 -2.48 -23.35
C THR A 240 -14.58 -1.63 -23.29
N SER A 241 -15.54 -1.86 -24.18
CA SER A 241 -16.86 -1.20 -24.07
C SER A 241 -17.58 -1.68 -22.81
N THR A 242 -18.38 -0.81 -22.19
CA THR A 242 -19.10 -1.14 -20.96
C THR A 242 -20.00 -2.36 -21.14
N GLN A 243 -20.70 -2.47 -22.27
CA GLN A 243 -21.51 -3.66 -22.59
C GLN A 243 -20.68 -4.95 -22.62
N LYS A 244 -19.46 -4.93 -23.19
CA LYS A 244 -18.56 -6.10 -23.20
C LYS A 244 -18.02 -6.38 -21.80
N ALA A 245 -17.76 -5.33 -21.01
CA ALA A 245 -17.30 -5.47 -19.65
C ALA A 245 -18.34 -6.19 -18.78
N LEU A 246 -19.62 -5.83 -18.91
CA LEU A 246 -20.74 -6.49 -18.24
C LEU A 246 -20.86 -7.97 -18.63
N ALA A 247 -20.81 -8.29 -19.94
CA ALA A 247 -20.86 -9.67 -20.40
C ALA A 247 -19.66 -10.52 -19.90
N ILE A 248 -18.46 -9.92 -19.79
CA ILE A 248 -17.27 -10.60 -19.25
C ILE A 248 -17.43 -10.84 -17.74
N GLU A 249 -17.98 -9.86 -17.02
CA GLU A 249 -18.25 -9.94 -15.59
C GLU A 249 -19.27 -11.05 -15.27
N ALA A 250 -20.34 -11.15 -16.05
CA ALA A 250 -21.37 -12.18 -15.92
C ALA A 250 -20.88 -13.59 -16.32
N GLY A 251 -19.70 -13.71 -16.95
CA GLY A 251 -19.17 -14.98 -17.45
C GLY A 251 -19.85 -15.47 -18.74
N GLU A 252 -20.69 -14.65 -19.37
CA GLU A 252 -21.44 -14.96 -20.60
C GLU A 252 -20.58 -14.97 -21.86
N ARG A 253 -19.36 -14.45 -21.77
CA ARG A 253 -18.44 -14.34 -22.91
C ARG A 253 -17.05 -14.81 -22.55
N GLU A 254 -16.47 -15.66 -23.41
CA GLU A 254 -15.02 -15.89 -23.40
C GLU A 254 -14.32 -14.55 -23.64
N SER A 255 -13.73 -14.03 -22.58
CA SER A 255 -13.24 -12.66 -22.51
C SER A 255 -12.04 -12.40 -23.44
N GLY A 256 -11.38 -13.46 -23.92
CA GLY A 256 -10.06 -13.39 -24.57
C GLY A 256 -8.98 -12.83 -23.64
N ILE A 257 -9.30 -12.63 -22.35
CA ILE A 257 -8.45 -12.04 -21.32
C ILE A 257 -8.22 -13.12 -20.26
N ALA A 258 -6.97 -13.33 -19.85
CA ALA A 258 -6.66 -14.25 -18.76
C ALA A 258 -7.40 -13.79 -17.48
N SER A 259 -8.41 -14.56 -17.06
CA SER A 259 -9.19 -14.28 -15.87
C SER A 259 -8.62 -15.02 -14.66
N ILE A 260 -8.47 -14.27 -13.56
CA ILE A 260 -8.02 -14.82 -12.28
C ILE A 260 -9.20 -15.18 -11.36
N LEU A 261 -10.44 -14.90 -11.79
CA LEU A 261 -11.66 -15.14 -11.03
C LEU A 261 -11.95 -16.63 -10.88
N LYS A 262 -12.43 -17.03 -9.69
CA LYS A 262 -13.07 -18.35 -9.52
C LYS A 262 -14.37 -18.42 -10.32
N GLU A 263 -14.80 -19.63 -10.64
CA GLU A 263 -16.10 -19.87 -11.26
C GLU A 263 -17.25 -19.43 -10.33
N GLY A 264 -18.35 -18.93 -10.91
CA GLY A 264 -19.52 -18.45 -10.17
C GLY A 264 -19.35 -17.09 -9.47
N VAL A 265 -18.18 -16.45 -9.56
CA VAL A 265 -17.98 -15.11 -8.93
C VAL A 265 -18.78 -14.02 -9.65
N GLY A 266 -19.06 -14.19 -10.95
CA GLY A 266 -19.85 -13.22 -11.73
C GLY A 266 -21.19 -12.87 -11.09
N GLU A 267 -21.90 -13.87 -10.56
CA GLU A 267 -23.19 -13.69 -9.86
C GLU A 267 -23.08 -12.88 -8.55
N LYS A 268 -21.88 -12.81 -7.99
CA LYS A 268 -21.60 -12.07 -6.76
C LYS A 268 -21.14 -10.64 -7.05
N MET A 269 -20.89 -10.27 -8.31
CA MET A 269 -20.43 -8.94 -8.65
C MET A 269 -21.55 -7.92 -8.39
N ARG A 270 -21.23 -6.88 -7.62
CA ARG A 270 -22.17 -5.83 -7.23
C ARG A 270 -21.47 -4.48 -7.22
N SER A 271 -22.26 -3.42 -7.38
CA SER A 271 -21.75 -2.07 -7.26
C SER A 271 -21.20 -1.83 -5.84
N ALA A 272 -19.93 -1.48 -5.76
CA ALA A 272 -19.28 -0.98 -4.53
C ALA A 272 -19.61 0.49 -4.28
N GLY A 273 -20.35 1.11 -5.19
CA GLY A 273 -20.84 2.48 -5.10
C GLY A 273 -20.28 3.41 -6.17
N LEU A 274 -20.81 4.64 -6.13
CA LEU A 274 -20.36 5.75 -6.95
C LEU A 274 -19.32 6.56 -6.20
N PHE A 275 -18.22 6.88 -6.89
CA PHE A 275 -17.11 7.63 -6.35
C PHE A 275 -16.90 8.91 -7.13
N SER A 276 -17.17 10.04 -6.48
CA SER A 276 -17.00 11.36 -7.09
C SER A 276 -15.54 11.83 -7.01
N LEU A 277 -15.02 12.34 -8.12
CA LEU A 277 -13.72 12.99 -8.23
C LEU A 277 -13.82 14.41 -7.64
N ARG A 278 -13.70 14.52 -6.32
CA ARG A 278 -13.98 15.78 -5.58
C ARG A 278 -12.76 16.65 -5.28
N TRP A 279 -11.55 16.21 -5.62
CA TRP A 279 -10.33 16.96 -5.32
C TRP A 279 -9.81 17.68 -6.56
N ASP A 280 -9.70 19.01 -6.46
CA ASP A 280 -9.06 19.84 -7.48
C ASP A 280 -7.53 19.62 -7.45
N VAL A 281 -7.02 19.06 -8.54
CA VAL A 281 -5.59 18.80 -8.78
C VAL A 281 -5.06 19.62 -9.95
N THR A 282 -5.78 20.65 -10.40
CA THR A 282 -5.44 21.48 -11.57
C THR A 282 -4.03 22.04 -11.47
N LYS A 283 -3.63 22.54 -10.29
CA LYS A 283 -2.28 23.07 -10.06
C LYS A 283 -1.18 22.07 -10.41
N VAL A 284 -1.41 20.79 -10.13
CA VAL A 284 -0.43 19.71 -10.27
C VAL A 284 -0.51 19.08 -11.68
N GLN A 285 -1.73 18.91 -12.21
CA GLN A 285 -2.00 18.18 -13.46
C GLN A 285 -2.00 19.06 -14.73
N ALA A 286 -2.21 20.38 -14.63
CA ALA A 286 -2.22 21.28 -15.79
C ALA A 286 -0.83 21.51 -16.43
N GLY A 287 0.21 20.89 -15.86
CA GLY A 287 1.54 20.81 -16.48
C GLY A 287 2.21 22.18 -16.63
N PRO A 288 2.76 22.54 -17.81
CA PRO A 288 3.44 23.82 -18.02
C PRO A 288 2.59 25.06 -17.68
N LEU A 289 1.26 24.96 -17.72
CA LEU A 289 0.38 26.12 -17.49
C LEU A 289 0.47 26.64 -16.06
N THR A 290 0.55 25.75 -15.07
CA THR A 290 0.52 26.10 -13.64
C THR A 290 1.89 25.97 -12.96
N ARG A 291 2.84 25.33 -13.63
CA ARG A 291 4.21 25.13 -13.14
C ARG A 291 4.96 26.46 -12.99
N LYS A 292 5.63 26.62 -11.84
CA LYS A 292 6.39 27.84 -11.50
C LYS A 292 7.57 28.09 -12.43
N ASP A 293 8.18 27.02 -12.93
CA ASP A 293 9.30 27.02 -13.90
C ASP A 293 8.83 27.21 -15.35
N ALA A 294 7.55 27.51 -15.57
CA ALA A 294 6.95 27.66 -16.89
C ALA A 294 6.00 28.87 -16.92
N VAL A 295 4.74 28.70 -17.30
CA VAL A 295 3.80 29.83 -17.47
C VAL A 295 3.29 30.36 -16.13
N ALA A 296 3.29 29.53 -15.07
CA ALA A 296 2.94 29.90 -13.70
C ALA A 296 1.56 30.58 -13.52
N LEU A 297 0.55 30.20 -14.34
CA LEU A 297 -0.81 30.69 -14.19
C LEU A 297 -1.46 30.18 -12.90
N ASN A 298 -2.23 31.05 -12.25
CA ASN A 298 -3.13 30.63 -11.17
C ASN A 298 -4.21 29.68 -11.75
N PRO A 299 -4.40 28.46 -11.20
CA PRO A 299 -5.46 27.54 -11.59
C PRO A 299 -6.85 28.16 -11.70
N GLU A 300 -7.17 29.17 -10.89
CA GLU A 300 -8.46 29.87 -10.93
C GLU A 300 -8.71 30.61 -12.26
N ARG A 301 -7.66 31.01 -12.97
CA ARG A 301 -7.76 31.67 -14.28
C ARG A 301 -7.92 30.71 -15.44
N LEU A 302 -7.71 29.41 -15.22
CA LEU A 302 -7.86 28.41 -16.27
C LEU A 302 -9.36 28.18 -16.57
N PRO A 303 -9.74 27.95 -17.84
CA PRO A 303 -11.13 27.72 -18.24
C PRO A 303 -11.62 26.31 -17.89
N PHE A 304 -10.81 25.52 -17.20
CA PHE A 304 -11.07 24.15 -16.82
C PHE A 304 -10.58 23.88 -15.40
N THR A 305 -11.15 22.84 -14.80
CA THR A 305 -10.70 22.26 -13.54
C THR A 305 -10.36 20.79 -13.77
N VAL A 306 -9.26 20.32 -13.20
CA VAL A 306 -8.86 18.92 -13.21
C VAL A 306 -9.20 18.31 -11.85
N TRP A 307 -10.13 17.37 -11.87
CA TRP A 307 -10.60 16.63 -10.70
C TRP A 307 -9.92 15.28 -10.60
N ALA A 308 -9.71 14.79 -9.39
CA ALA A 308 -9.15 13.47 -9.18
C ALA A 308 -9.67 12.79 -7.91
N THR A 309 -9.53 11.46 -7.86
CA THR A 309 -9.69 10.62 -6.67
C THR A 309 -8.78 9.41 -6.78
N ASP A 310 -8.27 8.91 -5.66
CA ASP A 310 -7.65 7.58 -5.60
C ASP A 310 -8.72 6.57 -5.15
N ILE A 311 -8.94 5.52 -5.95
CA ILE A 311 -9.76 4.36 -5.59
C ILE A 311 -8.86 3.30 -4.99
N LEU A 312 -9.06 2.98 -3.72
CA LEU A 312 -8.30 1.98 -2.97
C LEU A 312 -8.91 0.60 -3.16
N ILE A 313 -8.08 -0.40 -3.43
CA ILE A 313 -8.47 -1.81 -3.52
C ILE A 313 -7.75 -2.54 -2.39
N GLU A 314 -8.51 -2.99 -1.39
CA GLU A 314 -7.96 -3.57 -0.17
C GLU A 314 -7.00 -4.73 -0.49
N GLY A 315 -5.79 -4.68 0.09
CA GLY A 315 -4.78 -5.71 -0.08
C GLY A 315 -4.05 -5.72 -1.43
N VAL A 316 -4.54 -4.98 -2.43
CA VAL A 316 -4.01 -5.02 -3.82
C VAL A 316 -3.24 -3.75 -4.18
N GLY A 317 -3.83 -2.58 -3.94
CA GLY A 317 -3.25 -1.30 -4.37
C GLY A 317 -4.30 -0.21 -4.55
N TRP A 318 -4.10 0.67 -5.54
CA TRP A 318 -5.08 1.71 -5.86
C TRP A 318 -5.06 2.08 -7.33
N VAL A 319 -6.12 2.74 -7.81
CA VAL A 319 -6.19 3.37 -9.13
C VAL A 319 -6.32 4.88 -8.92
N GLU A 320 -5.36 5.64 -9.44
CA GLU A 320 -5.46 7.11 -9.48
C GLU A 320 -6.28 7.53 -10.70
N ILE A 321 -7.43 8.16 -10.46
CA ILE A 321 -8.39 8.55 -11.50
C ILE A 321 -8.43 10.07 -11.61
N VAL A 322 -8.34 10.59 -12.84
CA VAL A 322 -8.34 12.02 -13.14
C VAL A 322 -9.31 12.32 -14.28
N ALA A 323 -10.07 13.40 -14.17
CA ALA A 323 -10.93 13.91 -15.24
C ALA A 323 -10.89 15.44 -15.28
N GLN A 324 -10.96 16.02 -16.48
CA GLN A 324 -10.99 17.47 -16.68
C GLN A 324 -12.39 17.92 -17.07
N THR A 325 -12.93 18.92 -16.36
CA THR A 325 -14.19 19.59 -16.74
C THR A 325 -13.94 21.04 -17.14
N ARG A 326 -14.81 21.61 -17.98
CA ARG A 326 -14.83 23.06 -18.24
C ARG A 326 -15.61 23.75 -17.13
N LYS A 327 -15.18 24.95 -16.71
CA LYS A 327 -15.86 25.67 -15.61
C LYS A 327 -17.30 26.09 -15.95
N SER A 328 -17.60 26.28 -17.22
CA SER A 328 -18.96 26.61 -17.69
C SER A 328 -19.85 25.39 -17.89
N GLN A 329 -19.31 24.17 -17.77
CA GLN A 329 -20.04 22.95 -18.09
C GLN A 329 -20.64 22.33 -16.83
N LYS A 330 -21.97 22.19 -16.82
CA LYS A 330 -22.67 21.37 -15.84
C LYS A 330 -22.34 19.90 -16.09
N SER A 331 -22.03 19.16 -15.02
CA SER A 331 -21.80 17.72 -15.09
C SER A 331 -23.11 17.00 -14.79
N PHE A 332 -23.42 15.98 -15.59
CA PHE A 332 -24.61 15.15 -15.41
C PHE A 332 -24.19 13.70 -15.19
N ARG A 333 -25.02 12.86 -14.60
CA ARG A 333 -24.79 11.41 -14.58
C ARG A 333 -25.58 10.76 -15.72
N ASN A 334 -25.00 9.73 -16.33
CA ASN A 334 -25.70 8.84 -17.24
C ASN A 334 -26.43 7.77 -16.41
N ASN A 335 -27.76 7.76 -16.42
CA ASN A 335 -28.58 6.81 -15.65
C ASN A 335 -28.80 5.45 -16.36
N GLY A 336 -27.95 5.09 -17.32
CA GLY A 336 -28.17 3.91 -18.16
C GLY A 336 -27.75 2.59 -17.51
N ASP A 337 -28.66 1.99 -16.73
CA ASP A 337 -28.83 0.53 -16.58
C ASP A 337 -30.25 0.21 -16.06
N THR A 338 -31.27 0.63 -16.82
CA THR A 338 -32.64 0.11 -16.67
C THR A 338 -32.93 -0.75 -17.89
N ASP A 339 -33.35 -1.98 -17.64
CA ASP A 339 -33.65 -3.01 -18.63
C ASP A 339 -34.46 -2.51 -19.83
N ALA A 340 -34.23 -3.20 -20.95
CA ALA A 340 -34.96 -3.07 -22.20
C ALA A 340 -36.48 -2.90 -21.98
N PHE A 341 -37.09 -2.01 -22.79
CA PHE A 341 -38.54 -1.72 -22.92
C PHE A 341 -39.16 -0.59 -22.08
N SER A 342 -38.47 0.55 -21.92
CA SER A 342 -39.19 1.81 -21.67
C SER A 342 -38.69 2.95 -22.58
N GLU A 343 -39.59 3.50 -23.40
CA GLU A 343 -39.37 4.70 -24.22
C GLU A 343 -39.36 6.00 -23.38
N VAL A 344 -38.82 5.96 -22.16
CA VAL A 344 -38.69 7.16 -21.32
C VAL A 344 -37.23 7.58 -21.34
N ALA A 345 -36.97 8.76 -21.90
CA ALA A 345 -35.64 9.36 -21.97
C ALA A 345 -34.95 9.35 -20.58
N PRO A 346 -33.62 9.14 -20.51
CA PRO A 346 -32.91 9.05 -19.24
C PRO A 346 -33.04 10.35 -18.45
N GLU A 347 -33.57 10.28 -17.23
CA GLU A 347 -33.60 11.40 -16.28
C GLU A 347 -32.16 11.78 -15.90
N THR A 348 -31.62 12.85 -16.47
CA THR A 348 -30.25 13.31 -16.20
C THR A 348 -30.19 14.07 -14.87
N THR A 349 -29.60 13.48 -13.82
CA THR A 349 -29.34 14.16 -12.55
C THR A 349 -28.07 15.03 -12.64
N GLU A 350 -28.15 16.32 -12.27
CA GLU A 350 -26.99 17.22 -12.19
C GLU A 350 -26.08 16.77 -11.03
N VAL A 351 -24.79 16.55 -11.32
CA VAL A 351 -23.78 16.16 -10.33
C VAL A 351 -22.70 17.24 -10.23
N PRO A 352 -22.25 17.60 -9.02
CA PRO A 352 -21.26 18.67 -8.85
C PRO A 352 -19.86 18.27 -9.32
N TYR A 353 -19.55 16.97 -9.35
CA TYR A 353 -18.24 16.43 -9.69
C TYR A 353 -18.36 15.27 -10.68
N PRO A 354 -17.32 15.00 -11.50
CA PRO A 354 -17.25 13.77 -12.29
C PRO A 354 -17.29 12.53 -11.39
N GLU A 355 -17.90 11.44 -11.84
CA GLU A 355 -18.08 10.22 -11.07
C GLU A 355 -17.69 8.96 -11.84
N VAL A 356 -17.27 7.94 -11.08
CA VAL A 356 -17.08 6.57 -11.57
C VAL A 356 -17.88 5.62 -10.69
N GLU A 357 -18.46 4.60 -11.31
CA GLU A 357 -18.94 3.41 -10.62
C GLU A 357 -17.80 2.40 -10.50
N VAL A 358 -17.69 1.76 -9.34
CA VAL A 358 -16.79 0.63 -9.12
C VAL A 358 -17.61 -0.60 -8.79
N VAL A 359 -17.33 -1.70 -9.47
CA VAL A 359 -18.00 -2.99 -9.29
C VAL A 359 -16.98 -4.05 -8.92
N THR A 360 -17.28 -4.79 -7.85
CA THR A 360 -16.41 -5.80 -7.23
C THR A 360 -17.25 -6.95 -6.67
N PRO A 361 -16.63 -8.08 -6.29
CA PRO A 361 -17.35 -9.13 -5.57
C PRO A 361 -18.01 -8.57 -4.31
N GLU A 362 -19.31 -8.80 -4.22
CA GLU A 362 -20.23 -8.36 -3.18
C GLU A 362 -20.26 -6.84 -2.93
N GLY A 363 -19.69 -6.03 -3.83
CA GLY A 363 -19.60 -4.58 -3.67
C GLY A 363 -18.66 -4.16 -2.53
N GLN A 364 -17.72 -5.03 -2.13
CA GLN A 364 -16.80 -4.80 -1.01
C GLN A 364 -15.38 -4.48 -1.49
N PHE A 365 -14.44 -4.33 -0.54
CA PHE A 365 -12.99 -4.15 -0.74
C PHE A 365 -12.55 -2.83 -1.37
N ILE A 366 -13.48 -1.89 -1.57
CA ILE A 366 -13.20 -0.60 -2.19
C ILE A 366 -13.26 0.52 -1.16
N GLY A 367 -12.29 1.44 -1.24
CA GLY A 367 -12.32 2.72 -0.53
C GLY A 367 -11.91 3.86 -1.45
N SER A 368 -11.97 5.09 -0.94
CA SER A 368 -11.42 6.25 -1.65
C SER A 368 -10.64 7.15 -0.71
N ARG A 369 -9.69 7.89 -1.28
CA ARG A 369 -8.93 8.90 -0.54
C ARG A 369 -8.55 10.07 -1.45
N ARG A 370 -8.02 11.12 -0.82
CA ARG A 370 -7.38 12.23 -1.52
C ARG A 370 -6.28 11.72 -2.45
N PRO A 371 -6.22 12.19 -3.71
CA PRO A 371 -5.23 11.70 -4.68
C PRO A 371 -3.80 12.03 -4.27
N MET A 372 -2.91 11.04 -4.35
CA MET A 372 -1.48 11.24 -4.10
C MET A 372 -0.76 11.97 -5.24
N ASN A 373 -1.38 12.02 -6.44
CA ASN A 373 -0.72 12.45 -7.69
C ASN A 373 0.58 11.66 -7.94
N ALA A 374 0.55 10.37 -7.61
CA ALA A 374 1.70 9.49 -7.61
C ALA A 374 2.22 9.26 -9.03
N TRP A 375 1.34 9.32 -10.04
CA TRP A 375 1.74 9.17 -11.42
C TRP A 375 2.70 10.28 -11.85
N ILE A 376 2.45 11.53 -11.45
CA ILE A 376 3.35 12.65 -11.80
C ILE A 376 4.75 12.47 -11.22
N LEU A 377 4.82 11.93 -10.00
CA LEU A 377 6.07 11.65 -9.30
C LEU A 377 6.82 10.44 -9.86
N ASN A 378 6.11 9.48 -10.46
CA ASN A 378 6.64 8.19 -10.88
C ASN A 378 6.59 7.94 -12.40
N LYS A 379 6.11 8.90 -13.20
CA LYS A 379 5.93 8.73 -14.64
C LYS A 379 7.23 8.29 -15.31
N PRO A 380 7.16 7.42 -16.33
CA PRO A 380 8.34 7.03 -17.09
C PRO A 380 9.10 8.28 -17.58
N LYS A 381 10.42 8.29 -17.38
CA LYS A 381 11.25 9.34 -17.96
C LYS A 381 11.17 9.21 -19.48
N LYS A 382 10.76 10.28 -20.17
CA LYS A 382 10.84 10.32 -21.64
C LYS A 382 12.29 10.14 -22.05
N LYS A 383 12.56 9.22 -22.99
CA LYS A 383 13.91 9.07 -23.55
C LYS A 383 14.19 10.31 -24.40
N THR A 384 15.46 10.72 -24.50
CA THR A 384 15.90 11.82 -25.36
C THR A 384 15.55 11.58 -26.84
N SER A 385 15.46 10.31 -27.27
CA SER A 385 14.95 9.91 -28.59
C SER A 385 13.49 10.34 -28.82
N ASP A 386 12.64 10.27 -27.79
CA ASP A 386 11.21 10.57 -27.88
C ASP A 386 10.96 12.09 -28.01
N LEU A 387 11.90 12.90 -27.54
CA LEU A 387 11.88 14.36 -27.67
C LEU A 387 12.32 14.84 -29.06
N ARG A 388 13.14 14.05 -29.77
CA ARG A 388 13.61 14.36 -31.14
C ARG A 388 12.59 14.03 -32.21
N THR A 389 11.60 13.20 -31.90
CA THR A 389 10.59 12.78 -32.87
C THR A 389 9.48 13.84 -32.92
N ARG A 390 9.54 14.73 -33.92
CA ARG A 390 8.48 15.73 -34.15
C ARG A 390 7.13 15.01 -34.22
N PRO A 391 6.11 15.43 -33.45
CA PRO A 391 4.83 14.72 -33.44
C PRO A 391 4.30 14.61 -34.87
N ARG A 392 3.98 13.39 -35.29
CA ARG A 392 3.42 13.13 -36.63
C ARG A 392 2.15 13.97 -36.76
N ARG A 393 2.13 14.82 -37.79
CA ARG A 393 1.00 15.70 -38.09
C ARG A 393 -0.25 14.84 -38.27
N SER A 394 -1.33 15.17 -37.56
CA SER A 394 -2.59 14.43 -37.66
C SER A 394 -3.06 14.37 -39.11
N MET A 395 -3.30 13.16 -39.63
CA MET A 395 -3.82 12.96 -40.99
C MET A 395 -5.20 13.61 -41.17
N ALA A 396 -5.98 13.79 -40.10
CA ALA A 396 -7.23 14.53 -40.13
C ALA A 396 -7.01 16.03 -40.38
N SER A 397 -5.97 16.63 -39.77
CA SER A 397 -5.60 18.02 -40.03
C SER A 397 -5.08 18.20 -41.46
N VAL A 398 -4.34 17.22 -42.00
CA VAL A 398 -3.86 17.24 -43.39
C VAL A 398 -5.00 17.08 -44.40
N LYS A 399 -5.99 16.22 -44.12
CA LYS A 399 -7.19 16.05 -44.96
C LYS A 399 -8.08 17.30 -44.96
N ASN A 400 -8.29 17.93 -43.81
CA ASN A 400 -9.08 19.16 -43.71
C ASN A 400 -8.40 20.37 -44.39
N GLN A 401 -7.06 20.38 -44.50
CA GLN A 401 -6.33 21.38 -45.29
C GLN A 401 -6.39 21.13 -46.80
N ARG A 402 -6.69 19.90 -47.24
CA ARG A 402 -6.72 19.52 -48.66
C ARG A 402 -8.05 19.81 -49.36
N GLN A 403 -9.13 20.13 -48.64
CA GLN A 403 -10.39 20.54 -49.24
C GLN A 403 -10.55 22.06 -49.22
N LYS A 404 -10.02 22.69 -50.28
CA LYS A 404 -10.52 23.90 -50.95
C LYS A 404 -9.71 24.07 -52.24
N GLY A 405 -9.80 23.06 -53.11
CA GLY A 405 -9.47 23.21 -54.52
C GLY A 405 -10.75 23.67 -55.20
N THR A 406 -10.77 24.94 -55.60
CA THR A 406 -11.83 25.58 -56.36
C THR A 406 -12.09 24.77 -57.63
N THR A 407 -13.29 24.22 -57.77
CA THR A 407 -13.78 23.73 -59.06
C THR A 407 -14.18 24.97 -59.87
N THR A 408 -13.33 25.39 -60.81
CA THR A 408 -13.75 26.18 -61.97
C THR A 408 -14.22 25.26 -63.07
#